data_AF-A0A653RWL0-F1
#
_entry.id   AF-A0A653RWL0-F1
#
_cell.length_a   1.000
_cell.length_b   1.000
_cell.length_c   1.000
_cell.angle_alpha   90.00
_cell.angle_beta   90.00
_cell.angle_gamma   90.00
#
_symmetry.space_group_name_H-M   'P 1'
#
loop_
_entity.id
_entity.type
_entity.pdbx_description
1 polymer ?
#
loop_
_entity_poly.entity_id
_entity_poly.type
_entity_poly.pdbx_seq_one_letter_code
_entity_poly.pdbx_strand_id
1 'polypeptide(L)'
;MLKKLTIISLFILFLPFFQTCSDKNISENTLLKNSPLTEEVKSEFKTVLNGKDYNLSFEELTKKKKKAINDFVKLKKELTLNGYQIGKLFIEDIETPQWPLLPFTISILLNLFLIFYSFKENPKITLILSIVNLILIIIPLIMLYFGKIFEDIEQLKIGYYLLVFNLVIISFQSYSELKRKNIR
;
A
#
# COMPACT_ATOMS: atom_id res chain seq x y z
N MET A 1 24.18 -3.06 -14.96
CA MET A 1 22.78 -3.50 -14.70
C MET A 1 22.27 -2.94 -13.37
N LEU A 2 23.09 -3.02 -12.30
CA LEU A 2 22.76 -2.51 -10.97
C LEU A 2 22.24 -1.05 -10.96
N LYS A 3 22.91 -0.13 -11.65
CA LYS A 3 22.50 1.29 -11.76
C LYS A 3 21.06 1.46 -12.29
N LYS A 4 20.65 0.62 -13.25
CA LYS A 4 19.29 0.68 -13.81
C LYS A 4 18.26 0.18 -12.81
N LEU A 5 18.57 -0.91 -12.10
CA LEU A 5 17.68 -1.49 -11.09
C LEU A 5 17.45 -0.55 -9.90
N THR A 6 18.49 0.16 -9.45
CA THR A 6 18.36 1.14 -8.36
C THR A 6 17.52 2.35 -8.78
N ILE A 7 17.63 2.81 -10.04
CA ILE A 7 16.76 3.85 -10.59
C ILE A 7 15.30 3.36 -10.68
N ILE A 8 15.08 2.13 -11.16
CA ILE A 8 13.74 1.53 -11.19
C ILE A 8 13.13 1.49 -9.78
N SER A 9 13.94 1.22 -8.75
CA SER A 9 13.50 1.24 -7.35
C SER A 9 12.88 2.58 -6.95
N LEU A 10 13.44 3.70 -7.42
CA LEU A 10 12.90 5.03 -7.19
C LEU A 10 11.55 5.21 -7.89
N PHE A 11 11.44 4.77 -9.14
CA PHE A 11 10.19 4.87 -9.89
C PHE A 11 9.07 4.03 -9.27
N ILE A 12 9.41 2.88 -8.69
CA ILE A 12 8.43 2.04 -7.99
C ILE A 12 7.81 2.79 -6.80
N LEU A 13 8.54 3.68 -6.12
CA LEU A 13 8.01 4.44 -4.97
C LEU A 13 6.81 5.35 -5.33
N PHE A 14 6.60 5.67 -6.61
CA PHE A 14 5.42 6.42 -7.07
C PHE A 14 4.16 5.54 -7.19
N LEU A 15 4.32 4.22 -7.21
CA LEU A 15 3.21 3.28 -7.27
C LEU A 15 2.50 3.16 -5.92
N PRO A 16 1.23 2.73 -5.89
CA PRO A 16 0.51 2.50 -4.65
C PRO A 16 1.15 1.38 -3.84
N PHE A 17 1.37 1.62 -2.54
CA PHE A 17 2.04 0.70 -1.61
C PHE A 17 1.05 0.09 -0.63
N PHE A 18 0.23 0.92 0.02
CA PHE A 18 -0.75 0.48 1.01
C PHE A 18 -2.11 1.09 0.75
N GLN A 19 -3.17 0.37 1.14
CA GLN A 19 -4.52 0.89 1.26
C GLN A 19 -4.93 0.82 2.74
N THR A 20 -5.07 1.98 3.37
CA THR A 20 -5.22 2.11 4.84
C THR A 20 -6.60 1.69 5.36
N CYS A 21 -7.57 1.41 4.47
CA CYS A 21 -8.87 0.88 4.84
C CYS A 21 -9.16 -0.46 4.17
N SER A 22 -9.56 -1.43 4.98
CA SER A 22 -10.16 -2.70 4.58
C SER A 22 -11.58 -2.46 4.07
N ASP A 23 -12.01 -3.24 3.06
CA ASP A 23 -13.36 -3.13 2.51
C ASP A 23 -14.43 -3.40 3.61
N LYS A 24 -14.09 -4.17 4.67
CA LYS A 24 -14.95 -4.40 5.85
C LYS A 24 -15.18 -3.14 6.68
N ASN A 25 -14.14 -2.41 7.07
CA ASN A 25 -14.30 -1.18 7.87
C ASN A 25 -15.02 -0.05 7.13
N ILE A 26 -14.92 0.01 5.80
CA ILE A 26 -15.72 0.96 5.00
C ILE A 26 -17.19 0.50 4.97
N SER A 27 -17.45 -0.80 4.87
CA SER A 27 -18.82 -1.35 4.92
C SER A 27 -19.50 -1.22 6.29
N GLU A 28 -18.72 -1.22 7.38
CA GLU A 28 -19.21 -1.14 8.77
C GLU A 28 -19.29 0.30 9.33
N ASN A 29 -18.77 1.28 8.59
CA ASN A 29 -18.82 2.68 8.97
C ASN A 29 -20.28 3.14 9.14
N THR A 30 -20.63 3.73 10.28
CA THR A 30 -22.01 4.10 10.64
C THR A 30 -22.64 5.12 9.69
N LEU A 31 -21.85 5.88 8.93
CA LEU A 31 -22.31 6.73 7.82
C LEU A 31 -22.74 5.93 6.57
N LEU A 32 -22.26 4.69 6.42
CA LEU A 32 -22.54 3.76 5.32
C LEU A 32 -23.38 2.54 5.75
N LYS A 33 -23.83 2.48 7.01
CA LYS A 33 -24.72 1.40 7.51
C LYS A 33 -26.08 1.30 6.80
N ASN A 34 -26.44 2.29 6.01
CA ASN A 34 -27.62 2.27 5.13
C ASN A 34 -27.24 2.02 3.65
N SER A 35 -26.02 1.52 3.40
CA SER A 35 -25.56 1.20 2.05
C SER A 35 -26.22 -0.10 1.59
N PRO A 36 -26.91 -0.12 0.43
CA PRO A 36 -27.66 -1.28 -0.07
C PRO A 36 -26.77 -2.43 -0.57
N LEU A 37 -25.51 -2.47 -0.15
CA LEU A 37 -24.53 -3.50 -0.52
C LEU A 37 -24.64 -4.77 0.33
N THR A 38 -25.35 -4.71 1.46
CA THR A 38 -25.52 -5.83 2.41
C THR A 38 -26.88 -6.50 2.36
N GLU A 39 -27.85 -5.98 1.60
CA GLU A 39 -29.14 -6.63 1.42
C GLU A 39 -29.06 -7.65 0.29
N GLU A 40 -29.03 -8.93 0.66
CA GLU A 40 -29.43 -10.01 -0.25
C GLU A 40 -30.85 -9.70 -0.75
N VAL A 41 -30.96 -9.39 -2.05
CA VAL A 41 -32.27 -9.19 -2.69
C VAL A 41 -32.97 -10.54 -2.73
N LYS A 42 -33.71 -10.86 -1.66
CA LYS A 42 -34.70 -11.93 -1.68
C LYS A 42 -35.86 -11.47 -2.56
N SER A 43 -36.12 -12.23 -3.61
CA SER A 43 -37.09 -11.96 -4.67
C SER A 43 -38.55 -12.12 -4.24
N GLU A 44 -38.90 -11.75 -3.02
CA GLU A 44 -40.29 -11.81 -2.56
C GLU A 44 -40.66 -10.50 -1.85
N PHE A 45 -41.43 -9.70 -2.58
CA PHE A 45 -42.10 -8.51 -2.08
C PHE A 45 -43.02 -8.87 -0.92
N LYS A 46 -42.70 -8.36 0.26
CA LYS A 46 -43.58 -7.53 1.12
C LYS A 46 -42.89 -7.34 2.46
N THR A 47 -42.43 -6.13 2.75
CA THR A 47 -42.09 -5.73 4.11
C THR A 47 -42.59 -4.33 4.38
N VAL A 48 -43.67 -4.26 5.16
CA VAL A 48 -43.97 -3.09 5.99
C VAL A 48 -42.90 -3.08 7.08
N LEU A 49 -41.97 -2.13 7.01
CA LEU A 49 -41.00 -1.88 8.08
C LEU A 49 -40.96 -0.37 8.37
N ASN A 50 -41.43 0.00 9.57
CA ASN A 50 -41.24 1.32 10.21
C ASN A 50 -41.72 2.59 9.48
N GLY A 51 -42.99 2.61 9.03
CA GLY A 51 -43.77 3.85 8.90
C GLY A 51 -43.19 4.96 8.00
N LYS A 52 -42.26 4.63 7.11
CA LYS A 52 -41.77 5.52 6.05
C LYS A 52 -41.83 4.75 4.74
N ASP A 53 -42.84 5.07 3.93
CA ASP A 53 -42.98 4.51 2.59
C ASP A 53 -41.84 5.02 1.71
N TYR A 54 -40.85 4.18 1.46
CA TYR A 54 -39.83 4.45 0.45
C TYR A 54 -40.32 3.92 -0.90
N ASN A 55 -41.18 4.69 -1.58
CA ASN A 55 -41.51 4.46 -2.99
C ASN A 55 -40.35 4.96 -3.88
N LEU A 56 -39.24 4.22 -3.91
CA LEU A 56 -38.20 4.43 -4.92
C LEU A 56 -38.45 3.45 -6.07
N SER A 57 -38.46 3.96 -7.30
CA SER A 57 -38.55 3.08 -8.47
C SER A 57 -37.29 2.22 -8.59
N PHE A 58 -37.39 1.06 -9.25
CA PHE A 58 -36.23 0.19 -9.51
C PHE A 58 -35.07 0.93 -10.20
N GLU A 59 -35.40 1.91 -11.04
CA GLU A 59 -34.43 2.75 -11.73
C GLU A 59 -33.71 3.70 -10.78
N GLU A 60 -34.43 4.29 -9.81
CA GLU A 60 -33.84 5.15 -8.78
C GLU A 60 -32.96 4.37 -7.80
N LEU A 61 -33.36 3.16 -7.43
CA LEU A 61 -32.54 2.23 -6.63
C LEU A 61 -31.25 1.86 -7.36
N THR A 62 -31.36 1.55 -8.65
CA THR A 62 -30.19 1.21 -9.47
C THR A 62 -29.24 2.41 -9.60
N LYS A 63 -29.77 3.62 -9.78
CA LYS A 63 -28.97 4.85 -9.84
C LYS A 63 -28.28 5.17 -8.52
N LYS A 64 -28.96 5.00 -7.38
CA LYS A 64 -28.37 5.15 -6.05
C LYS A 64 -27.27 4.12 -5.79
N LYS A 65 -27.49 2.85 -6.16
CA LYS A 65 -26.48 1.78 -6.04
C LYS A 65 -25.23 2.10 -6.87
N LYS A 66 -25.40 2.52 -8.12
CA LYS A 66 -24.28 2.91 -8.99
C LYS A 66 -23.50 4.11 -8.43
N LYS A 67 -24.21 5.09 -7.86
CA LYS A 67 -23.58 6.23 -7.19
C LYS A 67 -22.77 5.81 -5.96
N ALA A 68 -23.35 4.99 -5.08
CA ALA A 68 -22.67 4.49 -3.88
C ALA A 68 -21.41 3.68 -4.22
N ILE A 69 -21.47 2.82 -5.25
CA ILE A 69 -20.30 2.06 -5.73
C ILE A 69 -19.22 3.02 -6.24
N ASN A 70 -19.59 4.04 -7.03
CA ASN A 70 -18.63 5.02 -7.53
C ASN A 70 -17.99 5.84 -6.42
N ASP A 71 -18.77 6.29 -5.44
CA ASP A 71 -18.30 7.04 -4.29
C ASP A 71 -17.35 6.19 -3.43
N PHE A 72 -17.68 4.90 -3.22
CA PHE A 72 -16.81 3.94 -2.54
C PHE A 72 -15.48 3.72 -3.29
N VAL A 73 -15.53 3.51 -4.60
CA VAL A 73 -14.32 3.33 -5.43
C VAL A 73 -13.46 4.59 -5.42
N LYS A 74 -14.07 5.78 -5.37
CA LYS A 74 -13.36 7.06 -5.28
C LYS A 74 -12.65 7.21 -3.91
N LEU A 75 -13.37 6.96 -2.82
CA LEU A 75 -12.80 6.96 -1.46
C LEU A 75 -11.66 5.96 -1.32
N LYS A 76 -11.79 4.76 -1.88
CA LYS A 76 -10.74 3.73 -1.89
C LYS A 76 -9.45 4.20 -2.57
N LYS A 77 -9.57 4.95 -3.67
CA LYS A 77 -8.42 5.57 -4.35
C LYS A 77 -7.79 6.68 -3.51
N GLU A 78 -8.60 7.49 -2.84
CA GLU A 78 -8.12 8.58 -1.97
C GLU A 78 -7.38 8.04 -0.72
N LEU A 79 -7.73 6.83 -0.26
CA LEU A 79 -7.13 6.16 0.90
C LEU A 79 -5.96 5.20 0.54
N THR A 80 -5.50 5.24 -0.71
CA THR A 80 -4.33 4.46 -1.15
C THR A 80 -3.09 5.34 -1.12
N LEU A 81 -2.10 4.95 -0.33
CA LEU A 81 -0.85 5.68 -0.17
C LEU A 81 0.26 5.09 -1.03
N ASN A 82 0.99 5.95 -1.75
CA ASN A 82 2.28 5.60 -2.37
C ASN A 82 3.45 5.83 -1.40
N GLY A 83 4.66 5.40 -1.79
CA GLY A 83 5.87 5.54 -0.98
C GLY A 83 6.12 6.98 -0.51
N TYR A 84 6.02 7.96 -1.41
CA TYR A 84 6.26 9.36 -1.09
C TYR A 84 5.22 9.95 -0.14
N GLN A 85 3.94 9.59 -0.31
CA GLN A 85 2.86 10.04 0.56
C GLN A 85 3.07 9.54 1.98
N ILE A 86 3.53 8.29 2.17
CA ILE A 86 3.89 7.76 3.50
C ILE A 86 5.00 8.61 4.13
N GLY A 87 6.03 8.96 3.35
CA GLY A 87 7.11 9.82 3.83
C GLY A 87 6.64 11.23 4.18
N LYS A 88 5.75 11.82 3.37
CA LYS A 88 5.18 13.15 3.59
C LYS A 88 4.30 13.18 4.85
N LEU A 89 3.45 12.17 5.03
CA LEU A 89 2.54 12.05 6.17
C LEU A 89 3.33 12.02 7.48
N PHE A 90 4.47 11.30 7.51
CA PHE A 90 5.36 11.30 8.67
C PHE A 90 6.00 12.66 8.97
N ILE A 91 6.33 13.46 7.95
CA ILE A 91 6.97 14.78 8.13
C ILE A 91 5.95 15.84 8.57
N GLU A 92 4.74 15.78 8.04
CA GLU A 92 3.68 16.76 8.35
C GLU A 92 3.06 16.50 9.73
N ASP A 93 2.86 15.23 10.11
CA ASP A 93 2.27 14.84 11.39
C ASP A 93 3.33 14.53 12.47
N ILE A 94 4.46 15.26 12.52
CA ILE A 94 5.53 15.04 13.52
C ILE A 94 5.02 15.11 14.97
N GLU A 95 3.98 15.93 15.23
CA GLU A 95 3.37 16.09 16.56
C GLU A 95 2.71 14.80 17.07
N THR A 96 2.17 13.96 16.17
CA THR A 96 1.63 12.64 16.52
C THR A 96 2.57 11.55 16.03
N PRO A 97 3.27 10.84 16.91
CA PRO A 97 4.32 9.94 16.46
C PRO A 97 3.80 8.75 15.63
N GLN A 98 3.99 8.81 14.31
CA GLN A 98 3.63 7.72 13.39
C GLN A 98 4.75 6.67 13.30
N TRP A 99 5.20 6.19 14.46
CA TRP A 99 6.27 5.19 14.59
C TRP A 99 6.10 3.95 13.71
N PRO A 100 4.88 3.41 13.48
CA PRO A 100 4.72 2.23 12.62
C PRO A 100 5.04 2.49 11.13
N LEU A 101 4.96 3.76 10.68
CA LEU A 101 5.24 4.15 9.30
C LEU A 101 6.69 4.57 9.06
N LEU A 102 7.41 4.94 10.13
CA LEU A 102 8.79 5.40 10.10
C LEU A 102 9.75 4.48 9.31
N PRO A 103 9.70 3.14 9.44
CA PRO A 103 10.56 2.26 8.65
C PRO A 103 10.37 2.41 7.14
N PHE A 104 9.13 2.62 6.68
CA PHE A 104 8.85 2.86 5.26
C PHE A 104 9.35 4.22 4.79
N THR A 105 9.30 5.24 5.65
CA THR A 105 9.91 6.56 5.35
C THR A 105 11.43 6.46 5.24
N ILE A 106 12.10 5.74 6.16
CA ILE A 106 13.54 5.50 6.09
C ILE A 106 13.91 4.70 4.83
N SER A 107 13.05 3.77 4.39
CA SER A 107 13.24 3.03 3.14
C SER A 107 13.38 3.94 1.91
N ILE A 108 12.65 5.07 1.86
CA ILE A 108 12.76 6.05 0.78
C ILE A 108 14.19 6.62 0.74
N LEU A 109 14.75 6.99 1.90
CA LEU A 109 16.12 7.49 2.01
C LEU A 109 17.14 6.42 1.61
N LEU A 110 16.93 5.17 2.02
CA LEU A 110 17.80 4.06 1.61
C LEU A 110 17.78 3.82 0.10
N ASN A 111 16.64 4.00 -0.57
CA ASN A 111 16.56 3.93 -2.03
C ASN A 111 17.40 5.04 -2.71
N LEU A 112 17.45 6.25 -2.14
CA LEU A 112 18.33 7.32 -2.63
C LEU A 112 19.81 6.95 -2.44
N PHE A 113 20.18 6.44 -1.27
CA PHE A 113 21.55 5.98 -1.01
C PHE A 113 21.96 4.82 -1.91
N LEU A 114 21.05 3.88 -2.19
CA LEU A 114 21.27 2.77 -3.13
C LEU A 114 21.66 3.27 -4.52
N ILE A 115 20.99 4.31 -5.01
CA ILE A 115 21.36 4.94 -6.29
C ILE A 115 22.76 5.53 -6.18
N PHE A 116 23.01 6.38 -5.17
CA PHE A 116 24.30 7.05 -5.00
C PHE A 116 25.48 6.05 -4.97
N TYR A 117 25.38 4.99 -4.17
CA TYR A 117 26.44 3.98 -4.06
C TYR A 117 26.54 3.05 -5.27
N SER A 118 25.44 2.82 -5.98
CA SER A 118 25.45 2.09 -7.26
C SER A 118 26.20 2.88 -8.34
N PHE A 119 26.07 4.20 -8.37
CA PHE A 119 26.84 5.06 -9.28
C PHE A 119 28.32 5.17 -8.91
N LYS A 120 28.64 5.13 -7.61
CA LYS A 120 30.02 5.02 -7.10
C LYS A 120 30.67 3.64 -7.31
N GLU A 121 29.96 2.69 -7.91
CA GLU A 121 30.45 1.34 -8.23
C GLU A 121 30.98 0.57 -7.01
N ASN A 122 30.34 0.79 -5.86
CA ASN A 122 30.66 0.11 -4.61
C ASN A 122 29.62 -0.99 -4.31
N PRO A 123 29.80 -2.22 -4.86
CA PRO A 123 28.80 -3.28 -4.75
C PRO A 123 28.66 -3.81 -3.32
N LYS A 124 29.71 -3.72 -2.48
CA LYS A 124 29.66 -4.14 -1.08
C LYS A 124 28.66 -3.29 -0.29
N ILE A 125 28.75 -1.97 -0.41
CA ILE A 125 27.82 -1.05 0.27
C ILE A 125 26.42 -1.20 -0.33
N THR A 126 26.31 -1.31 -1.66
CA THR A 126 25.01 -1.48 -2.33
C THR A 126 24.29 -2.74 -1.87
N LEU A 127 25.01 -3.85 -1.68
CA LEU A 127 24.48 -5.10 -1.13
C LEU A 127 23.99 -4.94 0.32
N ILE A 128 24.79 -4.30 1.18
CA ILE A 128 24.41 -4.07 2.58
C ILE A 128 23.15 -3.20 2.64
N LEU A 129 23.11 -2.11 1.89
CA LEU A 129 21.97 -1.22 1.83
C LEU A 129 20.71 -1.93 1.31
N SER A 130 20.82 -2.79 0.30
CA SER A 130 19.66 -3.49 -0.25
C SER A 130 19.09 -4.53 0.73
N ILE A 131 19.96 -5.24 1.45
CA ILE A 131 19.55 -6.18 2.50
C ILE A 131 18.91 -5.45 3.68
N VAL A 132 19.55 -4.37 4.16
CA VAL A 132 19.00 -3.55 5.25
C VAL A 132 17.63 -2.99 4.84
N ASN A 133 17.48 -2.51 3.61
CA ASN A 133 16.22 -1.99 3.11
C ASN A 133 15.13 -3.08 3.03
N LEU A 134 15.47 -4.30 2.60
CA LEU A 134 14.54 -5.44 2.62
C LEU A 134 14.06 -5.75 4.03
N ILE A 135 14.97 -5.84 4.99
CA ILE A 135 14.66 -6.11 6.40
C ILE A 135 13.73 -5.01 6.94
N LEU A 136 14.05 -3.76 6.63
CA LEU A 136 13.32 -2.57 7.07
C LEU A 136 11.88 -2.51 6.51
N ILE A 137 11.63 -3.10 5.34
CA ILE A 137 10.30 -3.13 4.74
C ILE A 137 9.51 -4.35 5.25
N ILE A 138 10.16 -5.52 5.36
CA ILE A 138 9.50 -6.79 5.67
C ILE A 138 9.16 -6.93 7.16
N ILE A 139 10.09 -6.62 8.07
CA ILE A 139 9.85 -6.81 9.51
C ILE A 139 8.68 -5.94 10.02
N PRO A 140 8.61 -4.64 9.70
CA PRO A 140 7.50 -3.80 10.13
C PRO A 140 6.18 -4.23 9.52
N LEU A 141 6.16 -4.73 8.28
CA LEU A 141 4.96 -5.32 7.70
C LEU A 141 4.46 -6.50 8.54
N ILE A 142 5.36 -7.42 8.91
CA ILE A 142 5.02 -8.58 9.74
C ILE A 142 4.48 -8.11 11.11
N MET A 143 5.10 -7.11 11.72
CA MET A 143 4.64 -6.52 12.98
C MET A 143 3.25 -5.89 12.85
N LEU A 144 3.00 -5.13 11.77
CA LEU A 144 1.70 -4.51 11.50
C LEU A 144 0.59 -5.56 11.28
N TYR A 145 0.92 -6.68 10.63
CA TYR A 145 0.00 -7.79 10.42
C TYR A 145 -0.36 -8.49 11.76
N PHE A 146 0.64 -8.86 12.57
CA PHE A 146 0.38 -9.46 13.88
C PHE A 146 -0.28 -8.50 14.88
N GLY A 147 -0.02 -7.20 14.74
CA GLY A 147 -0.69 -6.13 15.48
C GLY A 147 -2.15 -5.89 15.05
N LYS A 148 -2.67 -6.64 14.06
CA LYS A 148 -4.01 -6.48 13.48
C LYS A 148 -4.30 -5.06 12.95
N ILE A 149 -3.25 -4.31 12.59
CA ILE A 149 -3.39 -3.00 11.94
C ILE A 149 -3.70 -3.20 10.46
N PHE A 150 -3.03 -4.17 9.82
CA PHE A 150 -3.49 -4.74 8.57
C PHE A 150 -4.45 -5.89 8.88
N GLU A 151 -5.73 -5.71 8.54
CA GLU A 151 -6.77 -6.74 8.67
C GLU A 151 -6.65 -7.79 7.55
N ASP A 152 -6.18 -7.36 6.38
CA ASP A 152 -6.05 -8.22 5.20
C ASP A 152 -4.75 -7.93 4.43
N ILE A 153 -4.13 -8.98 3.90
CA ILE A 153 -2.98 -8.91 3.00
C ILE A 153 -3.36 -8.16 1.70
N GLU A 154 -4.63 -8.16 1.30
CA GLU A 154 -5.13 -7.38 0.14
C GLU A 154 -4.95 -5.86 0.28
N GLN A 155 -4.65 -5.36 1.48
CA GLN A 155 -4.28 -3.97 1.73
C GLN A 155 -2.88 -3.63 1.19
N LEU A 156 -2.04 -4.63 0.92
CA LEU A 156 -0.78 -4.45 0.19
C LEU A 156 -1.05 -4.27 -1.30
N LYS A 157 -0.44 -3.26 -1.89
CA LYS A 157 -0.59 -2.95 -3.32
C LYS A 157 0.65 -3.32 -4.11
N ILE A 158 0.49 -3.34 -5.44
CA ILE A 158 1.50 -3.83 -6.38
C ILE A 158 2.86 -3.13 -6.23
N GLY A 159 2.88 -1.85 -5.84
CA GLY A 159 4.12 -1.11 -5.64
C GLY A 159 4.99 -1.72 -4.54
N TYR A 160 4.39 -2.21 -3.45
CA TYR A 160 5.11 -2.88 -2.38
C TYR A 160 5.80 -4.16 -2.88
N TYR A 161 5.05 -5.04 -3.57
CA TYR A 161 5.58 -6.29 -4.10
C TYR A 161 6.70 -6.07 -5.12
N LEU A 162 6.51 -5.09 -6.01
CA LEU A 162 7.53 -4.72 -6.99
C LEU A 162 8.79 -4.18 -6.32
N LEU A 163 8.66 -3.39 -5.25
CA LEU A 163 9.82 -2.86 -4.52
C LEU A 163 10.62 -3.99 -3.88
N VAL A 164 9.94 -4.91 -3.17
CA VAL A 164 10.58 -6.07 -2.55
C VAL A 164 11.29 -6.93 -3.61
N PHE A 165 10.59 -7.25 -4.70
CA PHE A 165 11.16 -8.05 -5.79
C PHE A 165 12.40 -7.36 -6.41
N ASN A 166 12.32 -6.06 -6.67
CA ASN A 166 13.44 -5.30 -7.23
C ASN A 166 14.63 -5.25 -6.26
N LEU A 167 14.40 -5.08 -4.96
CA LEU A 167 15.46 -5.10 -3.94
C LEU A 167 16.13 -6.48 -3.82
N VAL A 168 15.40 -7.58 -4.00
CA VAL A 168 15.98 -8.93 -4.07
C VAL A 168 16.91 -9.06 -5.27
N ILE A 169 16.49 -8.58 -6.46
CA ILE A 169 17.33 -8.59 -7.66
C ILE A 169 18.58 -7.71 -7.46
N ILE A 170 18.43 -6.51 -6.89
CA ILE A 170 19.56 -5.61 -6.57
C ILE A 170 20.56 -6.31 -5.64
N SER A 171 20.07 -7.01 -4.62
CA SER A 171 20.91 -7.77 -3.68
C SER A 171 21.69 -8.88 -4.40
N PHE A 172 21.00 -9.69 -5.21
CA PHE A 172 21.65 -10.76 -5.98
C PHE A 172 22.68 -10.21 -6.98
N GLN A 173 22.34 -9.15 -7.70
CA GLN A 173 23.22 -8.52 -8.68
C GLN A 173 24.45 -7.89 -8.00
N SER A 174 24.26 -7.22 -6.85
CA SER A 174 25.36 -6.65 -6.06
C SER A 174 26.32 -7.73 -5.55
N TYR A 175 25.77 -8.85 -5.09
CA TYR A 175 26.58 -10.01 -4.66
C TYR A 175 27.37 -10.61 -5.83
N SER A 176 26.74 -10.78 -7.00
CA SER A 176 27.40 -11.28 -8.20
C SER A 176 28.55 -10.37 -8.65
N GLU A 177 28.34 -9.06 -8.64
CA GLU A 177 29.39 -8.07 -8.95
C GLU A 177 30.53 -8.07 -7.93
N LEU A 178 30.22 -8.22 -6.64
CA LEU A 178 31.23 -8.34 -5.58
C LEU A 178 32.10 -9.60 -5.77
N LYS A 179 31.47 -10.74 -6.05
CA LYS A 179 32.18 -12.00 -6.31
C LYS A 179 33.11 -11.88 -7.52
N ARG A 180 32.66 -11.23 -8.60
CA ARG A 180 33.49 -10.97 -9.79
C ARG A 180 34.69 -10.07 -9.50
N LYS A 181 34.53 -9.04 -8.65
CA LYS A 181 35.63 -8.15 -8.25
C LYS A 181 36.67 -8.85 -7.37
N ASN A 182 36.27 -9.79 -6.51
CA ASN A 182 37.21 -10.53 -5.64
C ASN A 182 37.97 -11.66 -6.37
N ILE A 183 37.53 -12.06 -7.57
CA ILE A 183 38.20 -13.09 -8.38
C ILE A 183 39.23 -12.47 -9.35
N ARG A 184 39.18 -11.15 -9.58
CA ARG A 184 40.18 -10.38 -10.34
C ARG A 184 41.21 -9.77 -9.41
#